data_AF-A0A0S8B6Z3-F1
#
_entry.id   AF-A0A0S8B6Z3-F1
#
_cell.length_a   1.000
_cell.length_b   1.000
_cell.length_c   1.000
_cell.angle_alpha   90.00
_cell.angle_beta   90.00
_cell.angle_gamma   90.00
#
_symmetry.space_group_name_H-M   'P 1'
#
loop_
_entity.id
_entity.type
_entity.pdbx_description
1 polymer ?
#
loop_
_entity_poly.entity_id
_entity_poly.type
_entity_poly.pdbx_seq_one_letter_code
_entity_poly.pdbx_strand_id
1 'polypeptide(L)' 'MAQYESDLTQFMRRYLEAHPEELASQAAGRSAWWDKGPGERSAPAPARHPPRAGGAEYTFQPLSEAE' A
#
# COMPACT_ATOMS: atom_id res chain seq x y z
N MET A 1 -11.52 -9.20 -31.75
CA MET A 1 -11.18 -7.78 -31.96
C MET A 1 -9.86 -7.53 -31.25
N ALA A 2 -8.84 -7.01 -31.93
CA ALA A 2 -7.62 -6.62 -31.25
C ALA A 2 -7.93 -5.41 -30.37
N GLN A 3 -7.83 -5.57 -29.06
CA GLN A 3 -8.05 -4.48 -28.11
C GLN A 3 -6.97 -3.43 -28.35
N TYR A 4 -7.35 -2.16 -28.54
CA TYR A 4 -6.36 -1.07 -28.67
C TYR A 4 -5.45 -1.06 -27.43
N GLU A 5 -4.15 -1.00 -27.67
CA GLU A 5 -3.14 -0.86 -26.64
C GLU A 5 -2.37 0.45 -26.88
N SER A 6 -2.23 1.28 -25.83
CA SER A 6 -1.46 2.52 -25.93
C SER A 6 0.02 2.26 -26.20
N ASP A 7 0.66 3.17 -26.94
CA ASP A 7 2.10 3.09 -27.26
C ASP A 7 2.96 3.00 -26.01
N LEU A 8 2.54 3.69 -24.93
CA LEU A 8 3.21 3.63 -23.64
C LEU A 8 3.18 2.21 -23.05
N THR A 9 2.06 1.50 -23.15
CA THR A 9 1.95 0.15 -22.60
C THR A 9 2.81 -0.82 -23.40
N GLN A 10 2.82 -0.69 -24.73
CA GLN A 10 3.68 -1.48 -25.60
C GLN A 10 5.16 -1.21 -25.32
N PHE A 11 5.54 0.05 -25.13
CA PHE A 11 6.90 0.44 -24.75
C PHE A 11 7.30 -0.19 -23.42
N MET A 12 6.49 -0.02 -22.38
CA MET A 12 6.81 -0.54 -21.04
C MET A 12 6.94 -2.07 -21.06
N ARG A 13 6.10 -2.77 -21.82
CA ARG A 13 6.23 -4.22 -21.99
C ARG A 13 7.58 -4.60 -22.59
N ARG A 14 7.93 -4.01 -23.73
CA ARG A 14 9.19 -4.30 -24.44
C ARG A 14 10.41 -3.92 -23.59
N TYR A 15 10.31 -2.81 -22.86
CA TYR A 15 11.37 -2.36 -21.95
C TYR A 15 11.59 -3.37 -20.82
N LEU A 16 10.54 -3.83 -20.16
CA LEU A 16 10.65 -4.80 -19.06
C LEU A 16 11.08 -6.19 -19.54
N GLU A 17 10.73 -6.58 -20.78
CA GLU A 17 11.26 -7.81 -21.41
C GLU A 17 12.78 -7.72 -21.64
N ALA A 18 13.29 -6.55 -22.03
CA ALA A 18 14.72 -6.33 -22.26
C ALA A 18 15.52 -6.09 -20.96
N HIS A 19 14.88 -5.59 -19.90
CA HIS A 19 15.51 -5.16 -18.65
C HIS A 19 14.91 -5.87 -17.42
N PRO A 20 15.15 -7.19 -17.24
CA PRO A 20 14.63 -7.95 -16.11
C PRO A 20 15.16 -7.43 -14.76
N GLU A 21 16.30 -6.73 -14.71
CA GLU A 21 16.83 -6.06 -13.53
C GLU A 21 15.87 -5.01 -12.95
N GLU A 22 15.07 -4.38 -13.81
CA GLU A 22 14.08 -3.38 -13.40
C GLU A 22 12.90 -4.02 -12.67
N LEU A 23 12.61 -5.30 -12.90
CA LEU A 23 11.62 -6.05 -12.12
C LEU A 23 12.09 -6.26 -10.69
N ALA A 24 13.38 -6.56 -10.50
CA ALA A 24 13.99 -6.68 -9.18
C ALA A 24 14.04 -5.33 -8.46
N SER A 25 14.39 -4.25 -9.18
CA SER A 25 14.34 -2.87 -8.68
C SER A 25 12.92 -2.48 -8.24
N GLN A 26 11.92 -2.75 -9.07
CA GLN A 26 10.51 -2.52 -8.73
C GLN A 26 10.04 -3.37 -7.55
N ALA A 27 10.50 -4.62 -7.43
CA ALA A 27 10.17 -5.46 -6.27
C ALA A 27 10.80 -4.89 -4.99
N ALA A 28 12.06 -4.48 -5.03
CA ALA A 28 12.74 -3.82 -3.92
C ALA A 28 12.04 -2.50 -3.53
N GLY A 29 11.61 -1.70 -4.49
CA GLY A 29 10.89 -0.44 -4.24
C GLY A 29 9.43 -0.63 -3.75
N ARG A 30 8.75 -1.70 -4.16
CA ARG A 30 7.37 -2.03 -3.72
C ARG A 30 7.30 -2.58 -2.29
N SER A 31 8.40 -3.12 -1.78
CA SER A 31 8.50 -3.85 -0.51
C SER A 31 8.15 -3.08 0.78
N ALA A 32 7.83 -1.79 0.71
CA ALA A 32 7.85 -0.96 1.92
C ALA A 32 6.58 -1.06 2.79
N TRP A 33 5.40 -1.33 2.23
CA TRP A 33 4.14 -1.29 2.99
C TRP A 33 3.08 -2.34 2.59
N TRP A 34 2.79 -2.50 1.30
CA TRP A 34 1.66 -3.34 0.83
C TRP A 34 1.97 -4.84 0.88
N ASP A 35 3.23 -5.22 0.72
CA ASP A 35 3.69 -6.60 0.78
C ASP A 35 3.87 -7.12 2.22
N LYS A 36 3.85 -6.23 3.22
CA LYS A 36 4.03 -6.58 4.63
C LYS A 36 2.72 -7.09 5.24
N GLY A 37 2.79 -8.19 5.97
CA GLY A 37 1.69 -8.66 6.80
C GLY A 37 1.31 -7.61 7.87
N PRO A 38 0.08 -7.62 8.42
CA PRO A 38 -0.35 -6.64 9.42
C PRO A 38 0.62 -6.49 10.61
N GLY A 39 1.30 -7.57 11.02
CA GLY A 39 2.28 -7.56 12.11
C GLY A 39 3.69 -7.09 11.72
N GLU A 40 4.02 -7.05 10.44
CA GLU A 40 5.34 -6.60 9.93
C GLU A 40 5.33 -5.12 9.52
N ARG A 41 4.14 -4.54 9.39
CA ARG A 41 3.98 -3.11 9.08
C ARG A 41 4.47 -2.28 10.24
N SER A 42 5.22 -1.23 9.94
CA SER A 42 5.59 -0.23 10.93
C SER A 42 4.31 0.40 11.50
N ALA A 43 4.23 0.51 12.83
CA ALA A 43 3.10 1.16 13.47
C ALA A 43 2.94 2.60 12.93
N PRO A 44 1.70 3.07 12.70
CA PRO A 44 1.48 4.45 12.33
C PRO A 44 2.06 5.37 13.41
N ALA A 45 2.60 6.52 13.00
CA ALA A 45 3.12 7.49 13.95
C ALA A 45 2.01 7.93 14.93
N PRO A 46 2.34 8.20 16.20
CA PRO A 46 1.35 8.68 17.15
C PRO A 46 0.76 10.00 16.66
N ALA A 47 -0.56 10.17 16.85
CA ALA A 47 -1.26 11.39 16.49
C ALA A 47 -0.66 12.59 17.26
N ARG A 48 -0.14 13.58 16.53
CA ARG A 48 0.45 14.80 17.13
C ARG A 48 -0.59 15.88 17.46
N HIS A 49 -1.76 15.79 16.83
CA HIS A 49 -2.81 16.78 16.95
C HIS A 49 -4.13 16.08 17.31
N PRO A 50 -4.98 16.74 18.11
CA PRO A 50 -6.32 16.24 18.36
C PRO A 50 -7.09 16.17 17.03
N PRO A 51 -7.92 15.14 16.82
CA PRO A 51 -8.73 15.02 15.63
C PRO A 51 -9.70 16.20 15.54
N ARG A 52 -9.76 16.82 14.35
CA ARG A 52 -10.52 18.07 14.12
C ARG A 52 -12.04 17.87 14.18
N ALA A 53 -12.51 16.63 14.01
CA ALA A 53 -13.88 16.19 14.23
C ALA A 53 -13.91 14.66 14.44
N GLY A 54 -14.71 14.19 15.40
CA GLY A 54 -15.12 12.79 15.56
C GLY A 54 -14.03 11.72 15.46
N GLY A 55 -12.98 11.80 16.29
CA GLY A 55 -11.77 10.97 16.15
C GLY A 55 -11.27 10.32 17.44
N ALA A 56 -12.12 10.14 18.45
CA ALA A 56 -11.74 9.48 19.71
C ALA A 56 -11.96 7.96 19.67
N GLU A 57 -12.04 7.36 18.48
CA GLU A 57 -12.18 5.91 18.31
C GLU A 57 -11.06 5.11 19.00
N TYR A 58 -9.86 5.69 19.18
CA TYR A 58 -8.78 5.05 19.94
C TYR A 58 -9.00 5.01 21.45
N THR A 59 -10.00 5.72 21.98
CA THR A 59 -10.43 5.64 23.39
C THR A 59 -11.64 4.73 23.60
N PHE A 60 -12.22 4.17 22.53
CA PHE A 60 -13.40 3.33 22.64
C PHE A 60 -13.02 1.96 23.22
N GLN A 61 -13.39 1.72 24.48
CA GLN A 61 -13.38 0.37 25.04
C GLN A 61 -14.70 -0.30 24.66
N PRO A 62 -14.68 -1.50 24.03
CA PRO A 62 -15.91 -2.22 23.76
C PRO A 62 -16.59 -2.53 25.10
N LEU A 63 -17.87 -2.16 25.24
CA LEU A 63 -18.70 -2.65 26.34
C LEU A 63 -18.70 -4.17 26.26
N SER A 64 -18.11 -4.84 27.25
CA SER A 64 -18.29 -6.28 27.41
C SER A 64 -19.78 -6.55 27.64
N GLU A 65 -20.34 -7.55 26.96
CA GLU A 65 -21.78 -7.90 26.94
C GLU A 65 -22.36 -8.35 28.32
N ALA A 66 -21.72 -8.01 29.44
CA ALA A 66 -22.01 -8.54 30.78
C ALA A 66 -22.33 -7.45 31.83
N GLU A 67 -23.10 -6.41 31.45
CA GLU A 67 -23.82 -5.56 32.40
C GLU A 67 -25.33 -5.61 32.14
#